data_AF-A0A1E7L9B9-F1
#
_entry.id   AF-A0A1E7L9B9-F1
#
_cell.length_a   1.000
_cell.length_b   1.000
_cell.length_c   1.000
_cell.angle_alpha   90.00
_cell.angle_beta   90.00
_cell.angle_gamma   90.00
#
_symmetry.space_group_name_H-M   'P 1'
#
loop_
_entity.id
_entity.type
_entity.pdbx_description
1 polymer ?
#
loop_
_entity_poly.entity_id
_entity_poly.type
_entity_poly.pdbx_seq_one_letter_code
_entity_poly.pdbx_strand_id
1 'polypeptide(L)'
;MRYAVPASPIFDPTAAWHCPTRPSGPARQTEYWVRGKTLGGPSAVNGMVPSRGSRADYDALAGLGDPERGWNDMLPVFTAIEDHRLGASELRGARGPLYVSAAGGGDPLLDRDRRYRARLALGSRCG
;
A
#
# COMPACT_ATOMS: atom_id res chain seq x y z
N MET A 1 -18.11 5.70 -21.09
CA MET A 1 -17.59 6.85 -20.33
C MET A 1 -16.12 6.60 -20.07
N ARG A 2 -15.21 7.26 -20.79
CA ARG A 2 -13.76 7.08 -20.60
C ARG A 2 -13.37 7.86 -19.35
N TYR A 3 -12.95 7.19 -18.29
CA TYR A 3 -12.29 7.88 -17.18
C TYR A 3 -11.00 8.48 -17.74
N ALA A 4 -10.95 9.80 -17.90
CA ALA A 4 -9.69 10.49 -18.08
C ALA A 4 -8.93 10.36 -16.77
N VAL A 5 -7.96 9.44 -16.73
CA VAL A 5 -7.00 9.41 -15.62
C VAL A 5 -6.23 10.73 -15.74
N PRO A 6 -6.31 11.66 -14.77
CA PRO A 6 -5.46 12.84 -14.81
C PRO A 6 -4.00 12.37 -14.91
N ALA A 7 -3.19 13.12 -15.66
CA ALA A 7 -1.78 12.76 -15.85
C ALA A 7 -1.15 12.48 -14.48
N SER A 8 -0.68 11.24 -14.28
CA SER A 8 -0.17 10.82 -12.97
C SER A 8 1.04 11.69 -12.61
N PRO A 9 1.09 12.26 -11.40
CA PRO A 9 2.19 13.14 -10.98
C PRO A 9 3.55 12.43 -10.96
N ILE A 10 3.57 11.10 -11.01
CA ILE A 10 4.81 10.32 -11.12
C ILE A 10 5.55 10.58 -12.45
N PHE A 11 4.83 10.96 -13.52
CA PHE A 11 5.41 11.27 -14.83
C PHE A 11 5.68 12.76 -15.02
N ASP A 12 5.29 13.61 -14.07
CA ASP A 12 5.50 15.04 -14.12
C ASP A 12 6.88 15.37 -13.50
N PRO A 13 7.84 15.92 -14.26
CA PRO A 13 9.16 16.29 -13.74
C PRO A 13 9.12 17.45 -12.73
N THR A 14 8.03 18.20 -12.67
CA THR A 14 7.81 19.23 -11.64
C THR A 14 7.38 18.61 -10.31
N ALA A 15 6.64 17.50 -10.34
CA ALA A 15 6.12 16.81 -9.16
C ALA A 15 7.02 15.64 -8.70
N ALA A 16 7.95 15.16 -9.52
CA ALA A 16 8.84 14.06 -9.17
C ALA A 16 10.27 14.18 -9.74
N TRP A 17 11.25 13.81 -8.90
CA TRP A 17 12.62 13.55 -9.34
C TRP A 17 12.70 12.20 -10.04
N HIS A 18 13.31 12.16 -11.22
CA HIS A 18 13.59 10.94 -11.95
C HIS A 18 15.09 10.65 -11.84
N CYS A 19 15.47 9.81 -10.89
CA CYS A 19 16.87 9.53 -10.60
C CYS A 19 17.35 8.33 -11.44
N PRO A 20 18.23 8.52 -12.45
CA PRO A 20 18.77 7.39 -13.21
C PRO A 20 19.71 6.56 -12.33
N THR A 21 19.60 5.24 -12.42
CA THR A 21 20.55 4.32 -11.82
C THR A 21 21.76 4.12 -12.73
N ARG A 22 22.85 3.59 -12.15
CA ARG A 22 23.93 3.04 -12.96
C ARG A 22 23.38 1.85 -13.77
N PRO A 23 23.70 1.74 -15.07
CA PRO A 23 23.29 0.59 -15.87
C PRO A 23 23.62 -0.74 -15.18
N SER A 24 22.62 -1.63 -15.09
CA SER A 24 22.76 -2.92 -14.41
C SER A 24 22.05 -4.05 -15.15
N GLY A 25 22.26 -5.28 -14.69
CA GLY A 25 21.68 -6.50 -15.28
C GLY A 25 22.30 -6.90 -16.63
N PRO A 26 21.84 -8.03 -17.21
CA PRO A 26 22.42 -8.60 -18.43
C PRO A 26 22.30 -7.67 -19.64
N ALA A 27 21.21 -6.90 -19.70
CA ALA A 27 20.94 -5.96 -20.80
C ALA A 27 21.56 -4.57 -20.59
N ARG A 28 22.28 -4.33 -19.47
CA ARG A 28 22.89 -3.03 -19.12
C ARG A 28 21.91 -1.85 -19.26
N GLN A 29 20.70 -2.03 -18.74
CA GLN A 29 19.67 -0.99 -18.81
C GLN A 29 19.79 -0.01 -17.65
N THR A 30 19.50 1.26 -17.91
CA THR A 30 19.30 2.28 -16.87
C THR A 30 17.86 2.26 -16.42
N GLU A 31 17.65 2.03 -15.13
CA GLU A 31 16.34 2.20 -14.50
C GLU A 31 16.21 3.64 -13.98
N TYR A 32 14.97 4.13 -13.91
CA TYR A 32 14.67 5.43 -13.33
C TYR A 32 13.90 5.25 -12.05
N TRP A 33 14.48 5.69 -10.94
CA TRP A 33 13.85 5.64 -9.63
C TRP A 33 13.15 6.96 -9.35
N VAL A 34 11.82 6.92 -9.30
CA VAL A 34 11.01 8.12 -9.15
C VAL A 34 10.80 8.46 -7.68
N ARG A 35 10.96 9.73 -7.31
CA ARG A 35 10.80 10.24 -5.94
C ARG A 35 9.95 11.51 -5.95
N GLY A 36 8.94 11.60 -5.10
CA GLY A 36 8.09 12.79 -5.01
C GLY A 36 8.89 14.04 -4.64
N LYS A 37 8.68 15.12 -5.40
CA LYS A 37 9.30 16.45 -5.28
C LYS A 37 8.24 17.47 -4.86
N THR A 38 7.56 17.19 -3.76
CA THR A 38 6.48 18.06 -3.25
C THR A 38 6.30 17.85 -1.75
N LEU A 39 5.44 18.64 -1.11
CA LEU A 39 5.02 18.42 0.26
C LEU A 39 4.36 17.04 0.39
N GLY A 40 4.75 16.27 1.41
CA GLY A 40 4.42 14.84 1.52
C GLY A 40 5.45 13.92 0.84
N GLY A 41 6.30 14.46 -0.04
CA GLY A 41 7.39 13.70 -0.66
C GLY A 41 6.87 12.51 -1.47
N PRO A 42 7.49 11.32 -1.36
CA PRO A 42 7.06 10.13 -2.10
C PRO A 42 5.62 9.69 -1.83
N SER A 43 5.04 10.00 -0.66
CA SER A 43 3.66 9.59 -0.36
C SER A 43 2.62 10.33 -1.20
N ALA A 44 2.94 11.53 -1.69
CA ALA A 44 2.05 12.33 -2.54
C ALA A 44 1.97 11.82 -3.99
N VAL A 45 2.88 10.93 -4.40
CA VAL A 45 2.98 10.40 -5.77
C VAL A 45 2.95 8.87 -5.84
N ASN A 46 2.72 8.19 -4.71
CA ASN A 46 2.77 6.73 -4.63
C ASN A 46 1.52 6.06 -5.22
N GLY A 47 1.50 4.73 -5.24
CA GLY A 47 0.36 3.93 -5.72
C GLY A 47 -0.81 3.82 -4.73
N MET A 48 -0.80 4.55 -3.61
CA MET A 48 -1.85 4.55 -2.59
C MET A 48 -2.19 3.15 -2.02
N VAL A 49 -1.22 2.23 -1.99
CA VAL A 49 -1.37 0.89 -1.40
C VAL A 49 -0.82 0.90 0.04
N PRO A 50 -1.68 0.88 1.07
CA PRO A 50 -1.23 0.77 2.45
C PRO A 50 -0.93 -0.70 2.76
N SER A 51 0.36 -1.04 2.83
CA SER A 51 0.85 -2.35 3.24
C SER A 51 1.85 -2.20 4.38
N ARG A 52 1.79 -3.12 5.35
CA ARG A 52 2.70 -3.16 6.49
C ARG A 52 3.82 -4.20 6.33
N GLY A 53 3.71 -5.12 5.38
CA GLY A 53 4.58 -6.31 5.34
C GLY A 53 4.09 -7.41 6.29
N SER A 54 4.94 -8.41 6.54
CA SER A 54 4.60 -9.61 7.31
C SER A 54 5.22 -9.58 8.71
N ARG A 55 4.65 -10.33 9.66
CA ARG A 55 5.22 -10.52 11.02
C ARG A 55 6.70 -10.93 10.96
N ALA A 56 7.05 -11.84 10.05
CA ALA A 56 8.41 -12.36 9.93
C ALA A 56 9.43 -11.27 9.58
N ASP A 57 9.03 -10.25 8.83
CA ASP A 57 9.92 -9.13 8.48
C ASP A 57 10.29 -8.33 9.75
N TYR A 58 9.33 -8.10 10.64
CA TYR A 58 9.55 -7.39 11.90
C TYR A 58 10.30 -8.23 12.93
N ASP A 59 9.97 -9.51 13.04
CA ASP A 59 10.66 -10.42 13.95
C ASP A 59 12.13 -10.61 13.52
N ALA A 60 12.41 -10.61 12.20
CA ALA A 60 13.77 -10.61 11.68
C ALA A 60 14.52 -9.31 12.02
N LEU A 61 13.88 -8.15 11.91
CA LEU A 61 14.48 -6.87 12.34
C LEU A 61 14.80 -6.87 13.83
N ALA A 62 13.89 -7.40 14.66
CA ALA A 62 14.13 -7.57 16.08
C ALA A 62 15.35 -8.45 16.37
N GLY A 63 15.52 -9.54 15.61
CA GLY A 63 16.68 -10.43 15.68
C GLY A 63 18.01 -9.80 15.26
N LEU A 64 18.00 -8.70 14.49
CA LEU A 64 19.21 -7.99 14.06
C LEU A 64 19.72 -6.95 15.07
N GLY A 65 19.04 -6.80 16.22
CA GLY A 65 19.46 -5.87 17.29
C GLY A 65 18.47 -4.73 17.57
N ASP A 66 17.28 -4.74 16.96
CA ASP A 66 16.21 -3.77 17.19
C ASP A 66 14.99 -4.43 17.92
N PRO A 67 15.13 -4.95 19.16
CA PRO A 67 14.09 -5.75 19.80
C PRO A 67 12.74 -5.04 19.95
N GLU A 68 12.74 -3.71 20.06
CA GLU A 68 11.53 -2.86 20.14
C GLU A 68 10.79 -2.72 18.80
N ARG A 69 11.32 -3.29 17.71
CA ARG A 69 10.70 -3.29 16.37
C ARG A 69 10.10 -4.64 15.99
N GLY A 70 9.95 -5.55 16.95
CA GLY A 70 9.22 -6.80 16.76
C GLY A 70 7.76 -6.54 16.38
N TRP A 71 7.09 -7.54 15.79
CA TRP A 71 5.71 -7.36 15.32
C TRP A 71 4.76 -6.93 16.44
N ASN A 72 4.93 -7.49 17.64
CA ASN A 72 4.06 -7.21 18.78
C ASN A 72 4.20 -5.75 19.26
N ASP A 73 5.37 -5.14 19.09
CA ASP A 73 5.64 -3.75 19.45
C ASP A 73 5.19 -2.77 18.34
N MET A 74 5.33 -3.18 17.08
CA MET A 74 4.94 -2.37 15.93
C MET A 74 3.44 -2.37 15.65
N LEU A 75 2.73 -3.46 15.99
CA LEU A 75 1.28 -3.55 15.75
C LEU A 75 0.48 -2.42 16.42
N PRO A 76 0.69 -2.08 17.71
CA PRO A 76 0.07 -0.92 18.33
C PRO A 76 0.34 0.41 17.61
N VAL A 77 1.54 0.57 17.04
CA VAL A 77 1.90 1.78 16.26
C VAL A 77 1.08 1.85 14.98
N PHE A 78 0.96 0.73 14.25
CA PHE A 78 0.14 0.69 13.03
C PHE A 78 -1.34 0.94 13.30
N THR A 79 -1.89 0.35 14.37
CA THR A 79 -3.29 0.57 14.72
C THR A 79 -3.55 1.98 15.23
N ALA A 80 -2.56 2.65 15.84
CA ALA A 80 -2.69 4.06 16.24
C ALA A 80 -2.68 5.02 15.03
N ILE A 81 -1.96 4.69 13.96
CA ILE A 81 -1.85 5.54 12.76
C ILE A 81 -3.10 5.43 11.87
N GLU A 82 -3.76 4.28 11.84
CA GLU A 82 -4.84 4.00 10.88
C GLU A 82 -6.24 4.43 11.34
N ASP A 83 -7.00 4.98 10.40
CA ASP A 83 -8.46 5.04 10.40
C ASP A 83 -9.00 4.17 9.25
N HIS A 84 -9.24 2.90 9.54
CA HIS A 84 -9.66 1.94 8.52
C HIS A 84 -11.18 1.92 8.34
N ARG A 85 -11.66 2.06 7.09
CA ARG A 85 -13.10 2.09 6.73
C ARG A 85 -13.91 0.89 7.23
N LEU A 86 -13.28 -0.27 7.38
CA LEU A 86 -13.92 -1.49 7.92
C LEU A 86 -14.06 -1.50 9.45
N GLY A 87 -13.62 -0.43 10.13
CA GLY A 87 -13.60 -0.34 11.57
C GLY A 87 -12.41 -1.06 12.22
N ALA A 88 -12.32 -0.90 13.53
CA ALA A 88 -11.24 -1.43 14.35
C ALA A 88 -11.34 -2.96 14.44
N SER A 89 -10.18 -3.60 14.58
CA SER A 89 -10.08 -5.02 14.93
C SER A 89 -8.77 -5.26 15.68
N GLU A 90 -8.50 -6.50 16.07
CA GLU A 90 -7.20 -6.89 16.67
C GLU A 90 -5.98 -6.41 15.85
N LEU A 91 -6.16 -6.26 14.54
CA LEU A 91 -5.09 -5.87 13.61
C LEU A 91 -5.29 -4.49 12.98
N ARG A 92 -6.37 -3.75 13.27
CA ARG A 92 -6.71 -2.50 12.56
C ARG A 92 -7.10 -1.36 13.49
N GLY A 93 -6.62 -0.16 13.16
CA GLY A 93 -7.07 1.10 13.72
C GLY A 93 -8.35 1.64 13.07
N ALA A 94 -9.06 2.53 13.76
CA ALA A 94 -10.25 3.22 13.23
C ALA A 94 -10.36 4.67 13.76
N ARG A 95 -9.25 5.24 14.22
CA ARG A 95 -9.22 6.58 14.86
C ARG A 95 -7.93 7.35 14.58
N GLY A 96 -7.01 6.77 13.82
CA GLY A 96 -5.75 7.39 13.48
C GLY A 96 -5.89 8.45 12.38
N PRO A 97 -4.84 9.22 12.11
CA PRO A 97 -4.86 10.26 11.09
C PRO A 97 -4.86 9.75 9.64
N LEU A 98 -4.47 8.48 9.40
CA LEU A 98 -4.35 7.92 8.06
C LEU A 98 -5.61 7.13 7.68
N TYR A 99 -6.46 7.73 6.85
CA TYR A 99 -7.65 7.05 6.35
C TYR A 99 -7.29 5.94 5.35
N VAL A 100 -7.75 4.72 5.62
CA VAL A 100 -7.50 3.53 4.80
C VAL A 100 -8.81 2.93 4.31
N SER A 101 -8.89 2.68 3.00
CA SER A 101 -10.05 2.02 2.41
C SER A 101 -9.65 1.17 1.20
N ALA A 102 -10.50 0.21 0.86
CA ALA A 102 -10.40 -0.46 -0.43
C ALA A 102 -10.62 0.56 -1.56
N ALA A 103 -9.91 0.38 -2.67
CA ALA A 103 -10.11 1.20 -3.87
C ALA A 103 -11.60 1.26 -4.24
N GLY A 104 -12.09 2.50 -4.39
CA GLY A 104 -13.41 2.80 -4.93
C GLY A 104 -13.36 2.92 -6.46
N GLY A 105 -14.53 2.99 -7.08
CA GLY A 105 -14.65 3.06 -8.55
C GLY A 105 -14.82 1.67 -9.15
N GLY A 106 -15.86 1.49 -9.96
CA GLY A 106 -16.26 0.22 -10.57
C GLY A 106 -15.30 -0.26 -11.64
N ASP A 107 -14.04 -0.52 -11.26
CA ASP A 107 -13.12 -1.31 -12.07
C ASP A 107 -13.75 -2.69 -12.27
N PRO A 108 -14.01 -3.10 -13.53
CA PRO A 108 -14.62 -4.39 -13.83
C PRO A 108 -13.89 -5.59 -13.21
N LEU A 109 -12.57 -5.51 -13.02
CA LEU A 109 -11.78 -6.57 -12.38
C LEU A 109 -12.07 -6.65 -10.87
N LEU A 110 -12.12 -5.50 -10.20
CA LEU A 110 -12.43 -5.44 -8.77
C LEU A 110 -13.89 -5.80 -8.50
N ASP A 111 -14.81 -5.37 -9.36
CA ASP A 111 -16.23 -5.72 -9.26
C ASP A 111 -16.46 -7.22 -9.52
N ARG A 112 -15.72 -7.83 -10.44
CA ARG A 112 -15.78 -9.29 -10.67
C ARG A 112 -15.28 -10.06 -9.45
N ASP A 113 -14.14 -9.65 -8.86
CA ASP A 113 -13.62 -10.30 -7.65
C ASP A 113 -14.59 -10.18 -6.48
N ARG A 114 -15.19 -8.99 -6.26
CA ARG A 114 -16.23 -8.79 -5.23
C ARG A 114 -17.42 -9.72 -5.42
N ARG A 115 -17.93 -9.84 -6.65
CA ARG A 115 -19.05 -10.75 -6.98
C ARG A 115 -18.68 -12.21 -6.77
N TYR A 116 -17.46 -12.60 -7.18
CA TYR A 116 -16.96 -13.96 -6.99
C TYR A 116 -16.83 -14.32 -5.50
N ARG A 117 -16.23 -13.44 -4.69
CA ARG A 117 -16.09 -13.62 -3.24
C ARG A 117 -17.43 -13.66 -2.52
N ALA A 118 -18.38 -12.80 -2.90
CA ALA A 118 -19.74 -12.84 -2.36
C ALA A 118 -20.44 -14.17 -2.65
N ARG A 119 -20.26 -14.73 -3.87
CA ARG A 119 -20.81 -16.03 -4.23
C ARG A 119 -20.19 -17.18 -3.43
N LEU A 120 -18.88 -17.16 -3.20
CA LEU A 120 -18.21 -18.17 -2.35
C LEU A 120 -18.69 -18.12 -0.90
N ALA A 121 -18.86 -16.93 -0.33
CA ALA A 121 -19.36 -16.75 1.04
C ALA A 121 -20.83 -17.19 1.23
N LEU A 122 -21.62 -17.16 0.16
CA LEU A 122 -23.01 -17.66 0.15
C LEU A 122 -23.08 -19.17 -0.13
N GLY A 123 -22.12 -19.72 -0.88
CA GLY A 123 -22.04 -21.15 -1.22
C GLY A 123 -21.49 -22.05 -0.11
N SER A 124 -20.86 -21.49 0.92
CA SER A 124 -20.27 -22.25 2.04
C SER A 124 -21.26 -22.54 3.20
N ARG A 125 -22.58 -22.48 2.95
CA ARG A 125 -23.64 -22.78 3.94
C ARG A 125 -24.38 -24.09 3.70
N CYS A 126 -23.81 -25.01 2.92
CA CYS A 126 -24.28 -26.39 2.83
C CYS A 126 -23.15 -27.31 3.27
N GLY A 127 -23.32 -27.94 4.44
CA GLY A 127 -22.39 -28.85 5.08
C GLY A 127 -22.72 -28.96 6.55
#